data_AF-A0A822CZK2-F1
#
_entry.id   AF-A0A822CZK2-F1
#
_cell.length_a   1.000
_cell.length_b   1.000
_cell.length_c   1.000
_cell.angle_alpha   90.00
_cell.angle_beta   90.00
_cell.angle_gamma   90.00
#
_symmetry.space_group_name_H-M   'P 1'
#
loop_
_entity.id
_entity.type
_entity.pdbx_description
1 polymer ?
#
loop_
_entity_poly.entity_id
_entity_poly.type
_entity_poly.pdbx_seq_one_letter_code
_entity_poly.pdbx_strand_id
1 'polypeptide(L)'
;ILQRELYNILINEDAQQVLLTPDPSRYKFCAPNLPTNILIDYQTNDKSSSSSSFIIRGATIEKLIEHLTHHQLLHPRFVKSFLMTYKSYCTPLELLNLLIERYNIPEPASAYLYTEQQLKKFRKEYIQPIKLRVLNVIRQWVDKYFNDLIESNDHVLEQLQTFLQSIPDTGGLYQFKTSILKLIDKQV
;
A
#
# COMPACT_ATOMS: atom_id res chain seq x y z
N ILE A 1 17.56 41.26 3.12
CA ILE A 1 17.16 40.62 4.41
C ILE A 1 15.85 39.85 4.21
N LEU A 2 14.77 40.50 3.78
CA LEU A 2 13.45 39.89 3.50
C LEU A 2 13.46 38.68 2.54
N GLN A 3 14.21 38.71 1.44
CA GLN A 3 14.27 37.57 0.50
C GLN A 3 14.91 36.31 1.11
N ARG A 4 15.87 36.49 2.02
CA ARG A 4 16.55 35.38 2.69
C ARG A 4 15.67 34.77 3.78
N GLU A 5 14.86 35.60 4.44
CA GLU A 5 13.85 35.14 5.41
C GLU A 5 12.71 34.40 4.72
N LEU A 6 12.17 34.92 3.60
CA LEU A 6 11.18 34.22 2.78
C LEU A 6 11.71 32.88 2.25
N TYR A 7 12.95 32.85 1.77
CA TYR A 7 13.58 31.61 1.33
C TYR A 7 13.73 30.57 2.46
N ASN A 8 14.12 31.01 3.66
CA ASN A 8 14.22 30.14 4.83
C ASN A 8 12.85 29.64 5.31
N ILE A 9 11.81 30.47 5.21
CA ILE A 9 10.43 30.07 5.53
C ILE A 9 9.96 29.02 4.54
N LEU A 10 10.16 29.23 3.24
CA LEU A 10 9.80 28.27 2.19
C LEU A 10 10.54 26.94 2.35
N ILE A 11 11.85 26.96 2.66
CA ILE A 11 12.61 25.72 2.92
C ILE A 11 12.09 25.00 4.17
N ASN A 12 11.78 25.73 5.24
CA ASN A 12 11.25 25.12 6.46
C ASN A 12 9.84 24.56 6.24
N GLU A 13 9.00 25.24 5.45
CA GLU A 13 7.69 24.75 5.03
C GLU A 13 7.83 23.50 4.14
N ASP A 14 8.75 23.50 3.17
CA ASP A 14 9.05 22.35 2.32
C ASP A 14 9.56 21.16 3.15
N ALA A 15 10.44 21.38 4.12
CA ALA A 15 10.93 20.35 5.04
C ALA A 15 9.82 19.78 5.93
N GLN A 16 8.84 20.60 6.32
CA GLN A 16 7.62 20.16 7.02
C GLN A 16 6.60 19.49 6.08
N GLN A 17 6.70 19.74 4.77
CA GLN A 17 5.84 19.11 3.77
C GLN A 17 6.27 17.67 3.44
N VAL A 18 7.56 17.33 3.52
CA VAL A 18 8.05 15.97 3.24
C VAL A 18 7.36 14.95 4.17
N LEU A 19 6.63 14.02 3.56
CA LEU A 19 5.92 12.97 4.28
C LEU A 19 6.92 11.95 4.83
N LEU A 20 6.83 11.67 6.13
CA LEU A 20 7.65 10.64 6.76
C LEU A 20 7.43 9.28 6.10
N THR A 21 8.48 8.47 6.02
CA THR A 21 8.40 7.08 5.59
C THR A 21 9.22 6.19 6.53
N PRO A 22 8.82 4.92 6.72
CA PRO A 22 9.62 3.96 7.47
C PRO A 22 11.03 3.75 6.91
N ASP A 23 11.95 3.31 7.76
CA ASP A 23 13.28 2.86 7.34
C ASP A 23 13.15 1.61 6.41
N PRO A 24 13.75 1.61 5.21
CA PRO A 24 13.71 0.47 4.29
C PRO A 24 14.20 -0.85 4.88
N SER A 25 15.12 -0.80 5.85
CA SER A 25 15.67 -1.97 6.54
C SER A 25 14.65 -2.62 7.48
N ARG A 26 13.67 -1.85 7.96
CA ARG A 26 12.58 -2.32 8.83
C ARG A 26 11.28 -2.56 8.07
N TYR A 27 11.15 -2.00 6.88
CA TYR A 27 9.95 -2.05 6.07
C TYR A 27 10.31 -2.04 4.58
N LYS A 28 10.40 -3.23 4.00
CA LYS A 28 10.97 -3.46 2.65
C LYS A 28 10.27 -2.72 1.52
N PHE A 29 8.99 -2.36 1.70
CA PHE A 29 8.20 -1.58 0.73
C PHE A 29 8.58 -0.10 0.67
N CYS A 30 9.60 0.34 1.43
CA CYS A 30 10.21 1.66 1.34
C CYS A 30 11.57 1.64 0.63
N ALA A 31 12.03 0.49 0.14
CA ALA A 31 13.28 0.41 -0.64
C ALA A 31 13.23 1.40 -1.81
N PRO A 32 14.34 2.10 -2.14
CA PRO A 32 14.34 3.04 -3.26
C PRO A 32 14.09 2.32 -4.59
N ASN A 33 13.52 3.03 -5.56
CA ASN A 33 13.38 2.53 -6.93
C ASN A 33 14.77 2.43 -7.57
N LEU A 34 15.15 1.22 -7.99
CA LEU A 34 16.40 0.90 -8.66
C LEU A 34 16.10 0.09 -9.93
N PRO A 35 16.94 0.15 -10.97
CA PRO A 35 16.76 -0.67 -12.18
C PRO A 35 16.69 -2.18 -11.91
N THR A 36 17.24 -2.63 -10.78
CA THR A 36 17.21 -4.03 -10.34
C THR A 36 15.88 -4.45 -9.70
N ASN A 37 15.07 -3.51 -9.20
CA ASN A 37 13.83 -3.83 -8.50
C ASN A 37 12.56 -3.29 -9.16
N ILE A 38 12.66 -2.29 -10.04
CA ILE A 38 11.55 -1.78 -10.81
C ILE A 38 12.01 -1.15 -12.13
N LEU A 39 11.32 -1.51 -13.21
CA LEU A 39 11.49 -0.99 -14.56
C LEU A 39 10.20 -0.27 -14.95
N ILE A 40 10.27 1.05 -15.07
CA ILE A 40 9.13 1.91 -15.39
C ILE A 40 9.39 2.60 -16.73
N ASP A 41 8.46 2.43 -17.66
CA ASP A 41 8.40 3.23 -18.88
C ASP A 41 7.46 4.41 -18.65
N TYR A 42 7.99 5.63 -18.77
CA TYR A 42 7.18 6.84 -18.73
C TYR A 42 6.62 7.09 -20.13
N GLN A 43 5.29 7.01 -20.30
CA GLN A 43 4.69 7.38 -21.58
C GLN A 43 4.70 8.90 -21.71
N THR A 44 5.48 9.41 -22.66
CA THR A 44 5.38 10.78 -23.14
C THR A 44 4.17 10.91 -24.06
N ASN A 45 2.95 10.85 -23.53
CA ASN A 45 1.78 11.13 -24.36
C ASN A 45 1.58 12.64 -24.51
N ASP A 46 1.56 13.07 -25.77
CA ASP A 46 1.31 14.41 -26.27
C ASP A 46 0.15 15.13 -25.56
N LYS A 47 0.47 16.33 -25.05
CA LYS A 47 -0.36 17.56 -24.96
C LYS A 47 -1.82 17.52 -24.44
N SER A 48 -2.37 16.46 -23.84
CA SER A 48 -3.78 16.54 -23.39
C SER A 48 -4.19 15.77 -22.12
N SER A 49 -3.27 15.17 -21.35
CA SER A 49 -3.64 14.53 -20.08
C SER A 49 -2.66 14.85 -18.97
N SER A 50 -3.13 15.56 -17.94
CA SER A 50 -2.43 16.03 -16.75
C SER A 50 -2.02 14.91 -15.77
N SER A 51 -1.85 13.68 -16.26
CA SER A 51 -1.40 12.55 -15.48
C SER A 51 -0.29 11.86 -16.26
N SER A 52 0.95 12.05 -15.82
CA SER A 52 2.11 11.29 -16.31
C SER A 52 1.82 9.80 -16.15
N SER A 53 1.34 9.17 -17.23
CA SER A 53 1.01 7.75 -17.25
C SER A 53 2.31 6.97 -17.33
N PHE A 54 2.55 6.11 -16.34
CA PHE A 54 3.71 5.22 -16.34
C PHE A 54 3.24 3.76 -16.46
N ILE A 55 4.04 2.95 -17.15
CA ILE A 55 3.83 1.50 -17.26
C ILE A 55 4.95 0.80 -16.48
N ILE A 56 4.58 -0.11 -15.58
CA ILE A 56 5.53 -1.04 -14.97
C ILE A 56 5.80 -2.17 -15.97
N ARG A 57 7.04 -2.27 -16.45
CA ARG A 57 7.50 -3.31 -17.38
C ARG A 57 7.96 -4.57 -16.65
N GLY A 58 8.53 -4.39 -15.47
CA GLY A 58 8.99 -5.46 -14.59
C GLY A 58 9.26 -4.89 -13.20
N ALA A 59 9.04 -5.68 -12.16
CA ALA A 59 9.28 -5.29 -10.79
C ALA A 59 9.43 -6.53 -9.90
N THR A 60 10.09 -6.39 -8.75
CA THR A 60 9.98 -7.40 -7.70
C THR A 60 8.57 -7.40 -7.12
N ILE A 61 8.21 -8.50 -6.44
CA ILE A 61 6.88 -8.61 -5.83
C ILE A 61 6.64 -7.51 -4.79
N GLU A 62 7.65 -7.11 -4.02
CA GLU A 62 7.56 -6.02 -3.04
C GLU A 62 7.20 -4.70 -3.71
N LYS A 63 7.83 -4.40 -4.85
CA LYS A 63 7.54 -3.19 -5.64
C LYS A 63 6.16 -3.22 -6.27
N LEU A 64 5.69 -4.39 -6.72
CA LEU A 64 4.31 -4.56 -7.18
C LEU A 64 3.32 -4.31 -6.04
N ILE A 65 3.53 -4.86 -4.85
CA ILE A 65 2.67 -4.65 -3.68
C ILE A 65 2.69 -3.18 -3.21
N GLU A 66 3.85 -2.54 -3.24
CA GLU A 66 3.99 -1.11 -2.97
C GLU A 66 3.13 -0.28 -3.92
N HIS A 67 3.26 -0.49 -5.24
CA HIS A 67 2.48 0.22 -6.27
C HIS A 67 0.98 -0.11 -6.21
N LEU A 68 0.64 -1.36 -5.92
CA LEU A 68 -0.73 -1.83 -5.72
C LEU A 68 -1.45 -1.07 -4.60
N THR A 69 -0.70 -0.65 -3.59
CA THR A 69 -1.22 -0.02 -2.37
C THR A 69 -0.58 1.35 -2.11
N HIS A 70 -0.09 2.03 -3.14
CA HIS A 70 0.68 3.26 -2.98
C HIS A 70 -0.15 4.37 -2.33
N HIS A 71 0.43 5.10 -1.37
CA HIS A 71 -0.29 6.06 -0.52
C HIS A 71 -0.89 7.26 -1.30
N GLN A 72 -0.20 7.73 -2.35
CA GLN A 72 -0.66 8.82 -3.24
C GLN A 72 -1.19 8.33 -4.59
N LEU A 73 -0.36 7.62 -5.35
CA LEU A 73 -0.67 7.16 -6.71
C LEU A 73 -1.73 6.06 -6.71
N LEU A 74 -2.76 6.23 -7.56
CA LEU A 74 -3.84 5.27 -7.74
C LEU A 74 -3.89 4.82 -9.20
N HIS A 75 -3.89 3.51 -9.40
CA HIS A 75 -4.14 2.90 -10.70
C HIS A 75 -5.32 1.93 -10.58
N PRO A 76 -6.56 2.39 -10.81
CA PRO A 76 -7.77 1.58 -10.59
C PRO A 76 -7.79 0.24 -11.34
N ARG A 77 -7.10 0.16 -12.49
CA ARG A 77 -7.00 -1.07 -13.29
C ARG A 77 -5.89 -2.02 -12.83
N PHE A 78 -4.96 -1.56 -11.99
CA PHE A 78 -3.80 -2.33 -11.57
C PHE A 78 -4.19 -3.47 -10.64
N VAL A 79 -5.11 -3.24 -9.69
CA VAL A 79 -5.58 -4.29 -8.76
C VAL A 79 -6.16 -5.48 -9.50
N LYS A 80 -7.08 -5.24 -10.45
CA LYS A 80 -7.66 -6.31 -11.27
C LYS A 80 -6.59 -7.06 -12.06
N SER A 81 -5.69 -6.33 -12.72
CA SER A 81 -4.64 -6.92 -13.56
C SER A 81 -3.66 -7.77 -12.74
N PHE A 82 -3.28 -7.29 -11.56
CA PHE A 82 -2.44 -8.01 -10.61
C PHE A 82 -3.13 -9.29 -10.12
N LEU A 83 -4.35 -9.22 -9.60
CA LEU A 83 -5.07 -10.38 -9.07
C LEU A 83 -5.38 -11.44 -10.15
N MET A 84 -5.52 -11.06 -11.43
CA MET A 84 -5.67 -12.04 -12.52
C MET A 84 -4.38 -12.80 -12.86
N THR A 85 -3.20 -12.29 -12.49
CA THR A 85 -1.91 -12.79 -13.02
C THR A 85 -0.88 -13.17 -11.97
N TYR A 86 -1.08 -12.82 -10.69
CA TYR A 86 -0.07 -13.01 -9.64
C TYR A 86 0.39 -14.46 -9.45
N LYS A 87 -0.51 -15.44 -9.66
CA LYS A 87 -0.19 -16.87 -9.54
C LYS A 87 0.93 -17.36 -10.49
N SER A 88 1.31 -16.56 -11.49
CA SER A 88 2.47 -16.86 -12.34
C SER A 88 3.83 -16.56 -11.69
N TYR A 89 3.87 -15.81 -10.59
CA TYR A 89 5.10 -15.37 -9.93
C TYR A 89 5.02 -15.28 -8.40
N CYS A 90 3.88 -15.61 -7.78
CA CYS A 90 3.66 -15.55 -6.33
C CYS A 90 2.52 -16.50 -5.93
N THR A 91 2.66 -17.21 -4.81
CA THR A 91 1.59 -18.08 -4.30
C THR A 91 0.50 -17.27 -3.55
N PRO A 92 -0.72 -17.80 -3.39
CA PRO A 92 -1.75 -17.17 -2.56
C PRO A 92 -1.26 -16.88 -1.13
N LEU A 93 -0.57 -17.83 -0.50
CA LEU A 93 -0.04 -17.65 0.86
C LEU A 93 1.02 -16.54 0.92
N GLU A 94 1.95 -16.50 -0.03
CA GLU A 94 2.96 -15.44 -0.13
C GLU A 94 2.31 -14.07 -0.34
N LEU A 95 1.31 -13.97 -1.22
CA LEU A 95 0.57 -12.75 -1.46
C LEU A 95 -0.11 -12.25 -0.17
N LEU A 96 -0.80 -13.14 0.55
CA LEU A 96 -1.46 -12.79 1.81
C LEU A 96 -0.43 -12.28 2.84
N ASN A 97 0.69 -12.98 3.01
CA ASN A 97 1.75 -12.56 3.92
C ASN A 97 2.31 -11.19 3.56
N LEU A 98 2.56 -10.91 2.28
CA LEU A 98 3.04 -9.61 1.81
C LEU A 98 2.02 -8.50 2.04
N LEU A 99 0.73 -8.77 1.85
CA LEU A 99 -0.34 -7.80 2.13
C LEU A 99 -0.46 -7.50 3.63
N ILE A 100 -0.35 -8.52 4.50
CA ILE A 100 -0.36 -8.35 5.95
C ILE A 100 0.87 -7.55 6.40
N GLU A 101 2.06 -7.85 5.87
CA GLU A 101 3.28 -7.08 6.16
C GLU A 101 3.13 -5.64 5.68
N ARG A 102 2.58 -5.41 4.49
CA ARG A 102 2.29 -4.08 3.95
C ARG A 102 1.31 -3.31 4.84
N TYR A 103 0.32 -3.98 5.42
CA TYR A 103 -0.63 -3.37 6.36
C TYR A 103 0.04 -2.93 7.68
N ASN A 104 0.98 -3.74 8.17
CA ASN A 104 1.68 -3.53 9.43
C ASN A 104 2.86 -2.56 9.31
N ILE A 105 2.56 -1.31 8.94
CA ILE A 105 3.56 -0.24 8.84
C ILE A 105 4.11 0.08 10.25
N PRO A 106 5.42 -0.02 10.48
CA PRO A 106 6.01 0.35 11.76
C PRO A 106 5.92 1.87 11.96
N GLU A 107 5.55 2.29 13.16
CA GLU A 107 5.68 3.70 13.54
C GLU A 107 7.17 4.10 13.59
N PRO A 108 7.52 5.37 13.32
CA PRO A 108 8.90 5.82 13.34
C PRO A 108 9.53 5.55 14.72
N ALA A 109 10.68 4.87 14.75
CA ALA A 109 11.33 4.40 15.98
C ALA A 109 11.64 5.54 16.97
N SER A 110 11.85 6.73 16.43
CA SER A 110 12.32 7.91 17.13
C SER A 110 11.21 8.95 17.20
N ALA A 111 10.15 8.67 17.97
CA ALA A 111 9.06 9.62 18.19
C ALA A 111 9.56 10.97 18.73
N TYR A 112 10.73 11.00 19.39
CA TYR A 112 11.39 12.22 19.87
C TYR A 112 12.05 13.06 18.75
N LEU A 113 12.27 12.51 17.55
CA LEU A 113 12.82 13.24 16.41
C LEU A 113 11.74 13.95 15.57
N TYR A 114 10.46 13.66 15.83
CA TYR A 114 9.35 14.16 15.03
C TYR A 114 8.34 14.89 15.91
N THR A 115 7.74 15.94 15.38
CA THR A 115 6.66 16.63 16.08
C THR A 115 5.38 15.81 16.03
N GLU A 116 4.48 16.01 17.00
CA GLU A 116 3.13 15.43 16.99
C GLU A 116 2.37 15.72 15.68
N GLN A 117 2.59 16.91 15.10
CA GLN A 117 1.99 17.28 13.82
C GLN A 117 2.52 16.40 12.67
N GLN A 118 3.82 16.16 12.61
CA GLN A 118 4.43 15.27 11.60
C GLN A 118 3.94 13.82 11.76
N LEU A 119 3.86 13.31 12.99
CA LEU A 119 3.34 11.97 13.27
C LEU A 119 1.85 11.84 12.90
N LYS A 120 1.04 12.86 13.21
CA LYS A 120 -0.37 12.90 12.80
C LYS A 120 -0.53 12.93 11.29
N LYS A 121 0.31 13.71 10.59
CA LYS A 121 0.35 13.75 9.12
C LYS A 121 0.75 12.39 8.55
N PHE A 122 1.80 11.74 9.07
CA PHE A 122 2.23 10.41 8.68
C PHE A 122 1.11 9.36 8.83
N ARG A 123 0.43 9.33 9.99
CA ARG A 123 -0.70 8.41 10.21
C ARG A 123 -1.84 8.67 9.21
N LYS A 124 -2.16 9.94 8.93
CA LYS A 124 -3.29 10.33 8.08
C LYS A 124 -3.01 10.17 6.57
N GLU A 125 -1.82 10.54 6.11
CA GLU A 125 -1.49 10.64 4.69
C GLU A 125 -0.67 9.46 4.16
N TYR A 126 0.00 8.70 5.04
CA TYR A 126 0.78 7.52 4.67
C TYR A 126 0.12 6.22 5.16
N ILE A 127 -0.05 6.06 6.49
CA ILE A 127 -0.51 4.79 7.07
C ILE A 127 -1.96 4.48 6.68
N GLN A 128 -2.87 5.41 6.97
CA GLN A 128 -4.30 5.19 6.76
C GLN A 128 -4.63 4.85 5.29
N PRO A 129 -4.09 5.58 4.28
CA PRO A 129 -4.39 5.28 2.89
C PRO A 129 -3.79 3.94 2.42
N ILE A 130 -2.64 3.50 2.94
CA ILE A 130 -2.07 2.17 2.60
C ILE A 130 -2.93 1.07 3.21
N LYS A 131 -3.29 1.17 4.50
CA LYS A 131 -4.13 0.17 5.18
C LYS A 131 -5.48 -0.02 4.47
N LEU A 132 -6.14 1.07 4.10
CA LEU A 132 -7.39 1.01 3.35
C LEU A 132 -7.21 0.34 1.98
N ARG A 133 -6.11 0.62 1.28
CA ARG A 133 -5.82 0.00 -0.02
C ARG A 133 -5.53 -1.48 0.09
N VAL A 134 -4.78 -1.92 1.12
CA VAL A 134 -4.56 -3.34 1.40
C VAL A 134 -5.90 -4.06 1.59
N LEU A 135 -6.78 -3.52 2.45
CA LEU A 135 -8.10 -4.11 2.67
C LEU A 135 -8.96 -4.10 1.40
N ASN A 136 -8.83 -3.09 0.54
CA ASN A 136 -9.53 -3.04 -0.74
C ASN A 136 -9.04 -4.13 -1.72
N VAL A 137 -7.73 -4.40 -1.76
CA VAL A 137 -7.17 -5.52 -2.55
C VAL A 137 -7.73 -6.84 -2.04
N ILE A 138 -7.67 -7.08 -0.73
CA ILE A 138 -8.22 -8.30 -0.09
C ILE A 138 -9.71 -8.44 -0.39
N ARG A 139 -10.48 -7.36 -0.28
CA ARG A 139 -11.91 -7.36 -0.58
C ARG A 139 -12.18 -7.78 -2.03
N GLN A 140 -11.43 -7.26 -3.00
CA GLN A 140 -11.55 -7.67 -4.40
C GLN A 140 -11.10 -9.10 -4.63
N TRP A 141 -10.07 -9.55 -3.91
CA TRP A 141 -9.58 -10.91 -3.98
C TRP A 141 -10.64 -11.92 -3.52
N VAL A 142 -11.26 -11.69 -2.37
CA VAL A 142 -12.39 -12.48 -1.84
C VAL A 142 -13.62 -12.41 -2.76
N ASP A 143 -13.98 -11.24 -3.26
CA ASP A 143 -15.20 -11.05 -4.08
C ASP A 143 -15.09 -11.72 -5.46
N LYS A 144 -13.92 -11.66 -6.10
CA LYS A 144 -13.75 -12.03 -7.51
C LYS A 144 -12.92 -13.29 -7.77
N TYR A 145 -12.10 -13.71 -6.81
CA TYR A 145 -11.13 -14.79 -6.98
C TYR A 145 -11.11 -15.71 -5.74
N PHE A 146 -12.27 -15.94 -5.12
CA PHE A 146 -12.39 -16.70 -3.87
C PHE A 146 -11.74 -18.09 -3.93
N ASN A 147 -11.80 -18.75 -5.09
CA ASN A 147 -11.20 -20.07 -5.31
C ASN A 147 -9.70 -20.10 -4.92
N ASP A 148 -8.96 -19.02 -5.15
CA ASP A 148 -7.54 -18.93 -4.78
C ASP A 148 -7.30 -19.12 -3.28
N LEU A 149 -8.29 -18.81 -2.43
CA LEU A 149 -8.20 -18.86 -0.97
C LEU A 149 -8.50 -20.26 -0.41
N ILE A 150 -9.16 -21.12 -1.20
CA ILE A 150 -9.64 -22.46 -0.79
C ILE A 150 -8.95 -23.60 -1.55
N GLU A 151 -8.39 -23.35 -2.73
CA GLU A 151 -7.77 -24.38 -3.58
C GLU A 151 -6.46 -24.93 -3.00
N SER A 152 -5.73 -24.13 -2.22
CA SER A 152 -4.45 -24.52 -1.62
C SER A 152 -4.61 -25.13 -0.22
N ASN A 153 -3.85 -26.19 0.09
CA ASN A 153 -3.70 -26.74 1.45
C ASN A 153 -2.98 -25.78 2.43
N ASP A 154 -2.69 -24.55 2.01
CA ASP A 154 -1.89 -23.57 2.73
C ASP A 154 -2.70 -22.74 3.75
N HIS A 155 -3.94 -23.15 4.06
CA HIS A 155 -4.79 -22.50 5.07
C HIS A 155 -4.96 -20.97 4.88
N VAL A 156 -4.93 -20.51 3.63
CA VAL A 156 -4.93 -19.06 3.28
C VAL A 156 -6.18 -18.36 3.81
N LEU A 157 -7.35 -18.98 3.66
CA LEU A 157 -8.60 -18.42 4.18
C LEU A 157 -8.60 -18.29 5.71
N GLU A 158 -8.08 -19.29 6.42
CA GLU A 158 -7.99 -19.29 7.89
C GLU A 158 -7.06 -18.17 8.36
N GLN A 159 -5.87 -18.04 7.76
CA GLN A 159 -4.94 -16.97 8.08
C GLN A 159 -5.52 -15.58 7.77
N LEU A 160 -6.27 -15.44 6.66
CA LEU A 160 -6.97 -14.22 6.32
C LEU A 160 -8.02 -13.87 7.39
N GLN A 161 -8.81 -14.85 7.84
CA GLN A 161 -9.79 -14.64 8.91
C GLN A 161 -9.10 -14.21 10.21
N THR A 162 -8.00 -14.87 10.61
CA THR A 162 -7.20 -14.47 11.79
C THR A 162 -6.71 -13.03 11.67
N PHE A 163 -6.17 -12.65 10.51
CA PHE A 163 -5.73 -11.28 10.25
C PHE A 163 -6.89 -10.29 10.37
N LEU A 164 -8.03 -10.56 9.74
CA LEU A 164 -9.21 -9.69 9.83
C LEU A 164 -9.68 -9.52 11.27
N GLN A 165 -9.63 -10.57 12.09
CA GLN A 165 -9.99 -10.49 13.51
C GLN A 165 -9.03 -9.62 14.34
N SER A 166 -7.76 -9.54 13.97
CA SER A 166 -6.79 -8.65 14.63
C SER A 166 -7.05 -7.15 14.38
N ILE A 167 -7.86 -6.80 13.37
CA ILE A 167 -8.18 -5.41 13.05
C ILE A 167 -9.19 -4.88 14.08
N PRO A 168 -8.96 -3.69 14.70
CA PRO A 168 -9.86 -3.12 15.70
C PRO A 168 -11.29 -2.91 15.20
N ASP A 169 -12.27 -3.10 16.09
CA ASP A 169 -13.70 -2.96 15.79
C ASP A 169 -14.20 -1.50 15.79
N THR A 170 -13.33 -0.56 15.45
CA THR A 170 -13.64 0.87 15.43
C THR A 170 -13.07 1.58 14.19
N GLY A 171 -13.69 2.69 13.83
CA GLY A 171 -13.23 3.56 12.74
C GLY A 171 -13.47 3.02 11.32
N GLY A 172 -12.87 3.68 10.32
CA GLY A 172 -13.08 3.34 8.91
C GLY A 172 -12.59 1.95 8.52
N LEU A 173 -11.56 1.42 9.20
CA LEU A 173 -11.02 0.08 8.93
C LEU A 173 -12.01 -1.04 9.31
N TYR A 174 -12.81 -0.84 10.36
CA TYR A 174 -13.85 -1.78 10.78
C TYR A 174 -14.92 -2.00 9.71
N GLN A 175 -15.32 -0.94 8.99
CA GLN A 175 -16.29 -1.05 7.89
C GLN A 175 -15.75 -1.93 6.75
N PHE A 176 -14.46 -1.84 6.45
CA PHE A 176 -13.80 -2.70 5.46
C PHE A 176 -13.68 -4.14 5.98
N LYS A 177 -13.22 -4.34 7.23
CA LYS A 177 -13.18 -5.67 7.89
C LYS A 177 -14.53 -6.38 7.78
N THR A 178 -15.59 -5.73 8.23
CA THR A 178 -16.95 -6.30 8.21
C THR A 178 -17.47 -6.55 6.80
N SER A 179 -17.16 -5.69 5.83
CA SER A 179 -17.50 -5.94 4.44
C SER A 179 -16.79 -7.17 3.88
N ILE A 180 -15.55 -7.42 4.25
CA ILE A 180 -14.78 -8.59 3.78
C ILE A 180 -15.31 -9.87 4.45
N LEU A 181 -15.52 -9.86 5.76
CA LEU A 181 -16.09 -11.00 6.48
C LEU A 181 -17.45 -11.41 5.90
N LYS A 182 -18.35 -10.44 5.65
CA LYS A 182 -19.63 -10.69 4.99
C LYS A 182 -19.51 -11.26 3.56
N LEU A 183 -18.41 -11.01 2.86
CA LEU A 183 -18.17 -11.61 1.56
C LEU A 183 -17.70 -13.05 1.72
N ILE A 184 -16.84 -13.33 2.68
CA ILE A 184 -16.41 -14.70 3.03
C ILE A 184 -17.64 -15.54 3.40
N ASP A 185 -18.49 -15.03 4.29
CA ASP A 185 -19.70 -15.73 4.76
C ASP A 185 -20.71 -16.02 3.63
N LYS A 186 -20.63 -15.31 2.50
CA LYS A 186 -21.50 -15.55 1.33
C LYS A 186 -20.96 -16.60 0.37
N GLN A 187 -19.66 -16.90 0.46
CA GLN A 187 -18.98 -17.85 -0.41
C GLN A 187 -18.92 -19.25 0.20
N VAL A 188 -19.08 -19.36 1.53
CA VAL A 188 -19.23 -20.60 2.29
C VAL A 188 -20.70 -21.00 2.35
#